data_AF-A0A945VEN3-F1
#
_entry.id   AF-A0A945VEN3-F1
#
_cell.length_a   1.000
_cell.length_b   1.000
_cell.length_c   1.000
_cell.angle_alpha   90.00
_cell.angle_beta   90.00
_cell.angle_gamma   90.00
#
_symmetry.space_group_name_H-M   'P 1'
#
loop_
_entity.id
_entity.type
_entity.pdbx_description
1 polymer ?
#
loop_
_entity_poly.entity_id
_entity_poly.type
_entity_poly.pdbx_seq_one_letter_code
_entity_poly.pdbx_strand_id
1 'polypeptide(L)' 'MSKASFYKWRQRYEGMDTKSLKRLKDLELENQKLKHMYVELALDLKVAKEIIEKKL' A
#
# COMPACT_ATOMS: atom_id res chain seq x y z
N MET A 1 -13.00 20.01 1.72
CA MET A 1 -11.76 19.93 0.93
C MET A 1 -11.27 21.34 0.65
N SER A 2 -9.97 21.61 0.78
CA SER A 2 -9.43 22.93 0.41
C SER A 2 -9.36 23.07 -1.12
N LYS A 3 -9.37 24.30 -1.65
CA LYS A 3 -9.20 24.56 -3.09
C LYS A 3 -7.91 23.93 -3.62
N ALA A 4 -6.83 23.94 -2.83
CA ALA A 4 -5.56 23.31 -3.18
C ALA A 4 -5.68 21.78 -3.30
N SER A 5 -6.40 21.12 -2.39
CA SER A 5 -6.65 19.68 -2.49
C SER A 5 -7.50 19.32 -3.72
N PHE A 6 -8.46 20.16 -4.08
CA PHE A 6 -9.28 19.96 -5.28
C PHE A 6 -8.45 20.08 -6.57
N TYR A 7 -7.59 21.11 -6.69
CA TYR A 7 -6.71 21.27 -7.85
C TYR A 7 -5.73 20.10 -8.01
N LYS A 8 -5.13 19.62 -6.92
CA LYS A 8 -4.24 18.45 -6.95
C LYS A 8 -4.97 17.17 -7.37
N TRP A 9 -6.20 16.98 -6.88
CA TRP A 9 -7.03 15.85 -7.29
C TRP A 9 -7.36 15.92 -8.77
N ARG A 10 -7.84 17.08 -9.24
CA ARG A 10 -8.15 17.31 -10.65
C ARG A 10 -6.92 17.07 -11.53
N GLN A 11 -5.77 17.64 -11.22
CA GLN A 11 -4.54 17.43 -12.00
C GLN A 11 -4.14 15.95 -12.13
N ARG A 12 -4.38 15.12 -11.11
CA ARG A 12 -4.01 13.70 -11.13
C ARG A 12 -5.03 12.79 -11.83
N TYR A 13 -6.29 13.17 -11.79
CA TYR A 13 -7.40 12.27 -12.14
C TYR A 13 -8.29 12.83 -13.26
N GLU A 14 -8.01 14.04 -13.75
CA GLU A 14 -8.68 14.64 -14.91
C GLU A 14 -8.43 13.78 -16.15
N GLY A 15 -9.50 13.48 -16.90
CA GLY A 15 -9.45 12.59 -18.06
C GLY A 15 -9.49 11.10 -17.75
N MET A 16 -9.43 10.67 -16.47
CA MET A 16 -9.66 9.27 -16.13
C MET A 16 -11.15 8.94 -16.17
N ASP A 17 -11.48 7.79 -16.77
CA ASP A 17 -12.83 7.25 -16.68
C ASP A 17 -13.15 6.79 -15.24
N THR A 18 -14.44 6.77 -14.88
CA THR A 18 -14.91 6.45 -13.52
C THR A 18 -14.59 5.00 -13.11
N LYS A 19 -14.50 4.08 -14.07
CA LYS A 19 -14.19 2.66 -13.84
C LYS A 19 -12.70 2.48 -13.52
N SER A 20 -11.83 3.22 -14.20
CA SER A 20 -10.39 3.29 -14.00
C SER A 20 -10.07 3.90 -12.64
N LEU A 21 -10.79 4.95 -12.22
CA LEU A 21 -10.65 5.52 -10.86
C LEU A 21 -11.05 4.51 -9.77
N LYS A 22 -12.15 3.77 -9.97
CA LYS A 22 -12.55 2.71 -9.05
C LYS A 22 -11.49 1.62 -8.96
N ARG A 23 -11.00 1.15 -10.11
CA ARG A 23 -9.95 0.12 -10.18
C ARG A 23 -8.66 0.59 -9.51
N LEU A 24 -8.27 1.84 -9.70
CA LEU A 24 -7.09 2.41 -9.04
C LEU A 24 -7.23 2.39 -7.52
N LYS A 25 -8.38 2.82 -6.99
CA LYS A 25 -8.66 2.79 -5.55
C LYS A 25 -8.63 1.37 -4.99
N ASP A 26 -9.20 0.41 -5.70
CA ASP A 26 -9.20 -1.01 -5.30
C ASP A 26 -7.75 -1.56 -5.26
N LEU A 27 -6.93 -1.23 -6.26
CA LEU A 27 -5.52 -1.62 -6.31
C LEU A 27 -4.69 -0.94 -5.21
N GLU A 28 -4.95 0.32 -4.89
CA GLU A 28 -4.28 1.02 -3.78
C GLU A 28 -4.58 0.34 -2.43
N LEU A 29 -5.83 -0.05 -2.20
CA LEU A 29 -6.23 -0.79 -0.99
C LEU A 29 -5.60 -2.18 -0.92
N GLU A 30 -5.59 -2.91 -2.04
CA GLU A 30 -4.96 -4.22 -2.11
C GLU A 30 -3.44 -4.14 -1.88
N ASN A 31 -2.78 -3.16 -2.49
CA ASN A 31 -1.34 -2.92 -2.28
C ASN A 31 -1.03 -2.57 -0.82
N GLN A 32 -1.88 -1.76 -0.16
CA GLN A 32 -1.72 -1.47 1.26
C GLN A 32 -1.80 -2.74 2.11
N LYS A 33 -2.79 -3.62 1.85
CA LYS A 33 -2.92 -4.90 2.55
C LYS A 33 -1.72 -5.81 2.29
N LEU A 34 -1.29 -5.94 1.04
CA LEU A 34 -0.13 -6.74 0.65
C LEU A 34 1.15 -6.28 1.35
N LYS A 35 1.39 -4.96 1.41
CA LYS A 35 2.54 -4.39 2.12
C LYS A 35 2.49 -4.70 3.61
N HIS A 36 1.32 -4.63 4.23
CA HIS A 36 1.17 -4.96 5.65
C HIS A 36 1.51 -6.43 5.92
N MET A 37 0.91 -7.36 5.17
CA MET A 37 1.20 -8.79 5.30
C MET A 37 2.68 -9.11 5.04
N TYR A 38 3.30 -8.45 4.08
CA TYR A 38 4.73 -8.62 3.80
C TYR A 38 5.59 -8.18 5.00
N VAL A 39 5.26 -7.06 5.64
CA VAL A 39 6.00 -6.58 6.83
C VAL A 39 5.85 -7.57 7.97
N GLU A 40 4.64 -8.07 8.24
CA GLU A 40 4.39 -9.09 9.27
C GLU A 40 5.23 -10.35 9.01
N LEU A 41 5.16 -10.91 7.80
CA LEU A 41 5.93 -12.09 7.42
C LEU A 41 7.45 -11.84 7.51
N ALA A 42 7.91 -10.67 7.08
CA ALA A 42 9.33 -10.31 7.15
C ALA A 42 9.82 -10.21 8.59
N LEU A 43 8.98 -9.71 9.52
CA LEU A 43 9.29 -9.67 10.94
C LEU A 43 9.36 -11.08 11.52
N ASP A 44 8.38 -11.94 11.23
CA ASP A 44 8.39 -13.34 11.70
C ASP A 44 9.63 -14.09 11.22
N LEU A 45 9.99 -13.93 9.94
CA LEU A 45 11.20 -14.52 9.38
C LEU A 45 12.47 -13.99 10.05
N LYS A 46 12.52 -12.70 10.36
CA LYS A 46 13.66 -12.09 11.06
C LYS A 46 13.80 -12.69 12.47
N VAL A 47 12.70 -12.77 13.21
CA VAL A 47 12.68 -13.36 14.57
C VAL A 47 13.10 -14.83 14.52
N ALA A 48 12.56 -15.60 13.57
CA ALA A 48 12.92 -17.01 13.41
C ALA A 48 14.42 -17.21 13.15
N LYS A 49 15.01 -16.37 12.29
CA LYS A 49 16.46 -16.39 12.01
C LYS A 49 17.28 -16.05 13.25
N GLU A 50 16.93 -14.99 13.98
CA GLU A 50 17.62 -14.61 15.22
C GLU A 50 17.57 -15.73 16.29
N ILE A 51 16.46 -16.46 16.38
CA ILE A 51 16.35 -17.61 17.30
C ILE A 51 17.26 -18.76 16.88
N ILE A 52 17.35 -19.06 15.58
CA ILE A 52 18.22 -20.12 15.06
C ILE A 52 19.69 -19.75 15.28
N GLU A 53 20.08 -18.52 14.97
CA GLU A 53 21.45 -18.01 15.17
C GLU A 53 21.88 -18.02 16.63
N LYS A 54 20.96 -17.78 17.58
CA LYS A 54 21.27 -17.85 19.03
C LYS A 54 21.31 -19.27 19.60
N LYS A 55 20.76 -20.26 18.89
CA LYS A 55 20.71 -21.67 19.32
C LYS A 55 21.87 -22.50 18.78
N LEU A 56 22.53 -22.03 17.72
CA LEU A 56 23.77 -22.58 17.15
C LEU A 56 24.99 -21.91 17.80
#